data_AF-A0A1W1UFD5-F1
#
_entry.id   AF-A0A1W1UFD5-F1
#
_cell.length_a   1.000
_cell.length_b   1.000
_cell.length_c   1.000
_cell.angle_alpha   90.00
_cell.angle_beta   90.00
_cell.angle_gamma   90.00
#
_symmetry.space_group_name_H-M   'P 1'
#
loop_
_entity.id
_entity.type
_entity.pdbx_description
1 polymer ?
#
loop_
_entity_poly.entity_id
_entity_poly.type
_entity_poly.pdbx_seq_one_letter_code
_entity_poly.pdbx_strand_id
1 'polypeptide(L)'
;MRNIKTLLTAALFATTLGARAFAAPVYFENDAGASGVVDVYVDGRLAFNDVFADSDMLFPRELTAGAHQITVTPFYLAPGQGDLLSTTVEVTDEGPQTLTFAASTDEFDAPTLALWVSEDHEE
;
A
#
# COMPACT_ATOMS: atom_id res chain seq x y z
N MET A 1 -54.49 8.48 8.43
CA MET A 1 -53.15 8.63 7.81
C MET A 1 -52.27 9.25 8.90
N ARG A 2 -51.16 8.69 9.38
CA ARG A 2 -50.13 7.88 8.75
C ARG A 2 -49.32 7.25 9.91
N ASN A 3 -49.26 5.92 9.96
CA ASN A 3 -48.49 5.17 10.96
C ASN A 3 -47.02 5.17 10.52
N ILE A 4 -46.11 5.71 11.34
CA ILE A 4 -44.67 5.60 11.08
C ILE A 4 -44.13 4.47 11.95
N LYS A 5 -43.69 3.44 11.23
CA LYS A 5 -43.15 2.17 11.72
C LYS A 5 -41.81 2.40 12.42
N THR A 6 -41.66 1.71 13.53
CA THR A 6 -40.45 1.53 14.34
C THR A 6 -39.23 1.24 13.47
N LEU A 7 -38.18 2.07 13.60
CA LEU A 7 -36.84 1.73 13.09
C LEU A 7 -36.23 0.70 14.05
N LEU A 8 -36.04 -0.53 13.57
CA LEU A 8 -35.29 -1.56 14.28
C LEU A 8 -33.81 -1.39 13.89
N THR A 9 -33.02 -0.75 14.75
CA THR A 9 -31.56 -0.69 14.58
C THR A 9 -30.97 -2.03 15.02
N ALA A 10 -30.72 -2.93 14.07
CA ALA A 10 -29.99 -4.16 14.33
C ALA A 10 -28.50 -3.84 14.47
N ALA A 11 -28.01 -3.77 15.71
CA ALA A 11 -26.58 -3.76 16.00
C ALA A 11 -26.04 -5.18 15.79
N LEU A 12 -25.50 -5.45 14.60
CA LEU A 12 -24.73 -6.66 14.35
C LEU A 12 -23.31 -6.43 14.91
N PHE A 13 -23.07 -6.85 16.15
CA PHE A 13 -21.71 -7.07 16.62
C PHE A 13 -21.20 -8.33 15.94
N ALA A 14 -20.55 -8.17 14.80
CA ALA A 14 -19.70 -9.21 14.25
C ALA A 14 -18.56 -9.42 15.25
N THR A 15 -18.67 -10.46 16.09
CA THR A 15 -17.52 -11.02 16.80
C THR A 15 -16.60 -11.60 15.73
N THR A 16 -15.71 -10.79 15.18
CA THR A 16 -14.56 -11.33 14.46
C THR A 16 -13.73 -12.06 15.52
N LEU A 17 -13.76 -13.39 15.46
CA LEU A 17 -12.75 -14.23 16.08
C LEU A 17 -11.41 -13.61 15.73
N GLY A 18 -10.62 -13.27 16.74
CA GLY A 18 -9.28 -12.74 16.57
C GLY A 18 -8.41 -13.79 15.89
N ALA A 19 -8.45 -13.81 14.55
CA ALA A 19 -7.32 -14.25 13.77
C ALA A 19 -6.15 -13.40 14.27
N ARG A 20 -5.10 -14.05 14.77
CA ARG A 20 -3.84 -13.34 14.97
C ARG A 20 -3.46 -12.88 13.57
N ALA A 21 -3.62 -11.59 13.30
CA ALA A 21 -3.16 -11.02 12.06
C ALA A 21 -1.65 -11.26 12.05
N PHE A 22 -1.23 -12.24 11.24
CA PHE A 22 0.18 -12.48 11.03
C PHE A 22 0.66 -11.28 10.21
N ALA A 23 1.60 -10.53 10.77
CA ALA A 23 2.24 -9.46 10.05
C ALA A 23 3.43 -10.05 9.31
N ALA A 24 3.45 -9.88 7.99
CA ALA A 24 4.58 -10.22 7.14
C ALA A 24 5.49 -8.98 7.00
N PRO A 25 6.81 -9.15 7.03
CA PRO A 25 7.74 -8.07 6.76
C PRO A 25 7.70 -7.74 5.26
N VAL A 26 7.27 -6.54 4.93
CA VAL A 26 7.22 -6.03 3.55
C VAL A 26 8.32 -4.99 3.36
N TYR A 27 9.28 -5.32 2.50
CA TYR A 27 10.34 -4.44 2.04
C TYR A 27 9.87 -3.61 0.86
N PHE A 28 10.53 -2.48 0.65
CA PHE A 28 10.19 -1.54 -0.40
C PHE A 28 11.47 -1.09 -1.08
N GLU A 29 11.42 -1.02 -2.40
CA GLU A 29 12.53 -0.61 -3.25
C GLU A 29 12.02 0.45 -4.22
N ASN A 30 12.78 1.54 -4.37
CA ASN A 30 12.51 2.56 -5.36
C ASN A 30 13.53 2.44 -6.49
N ASP A 31 13.24 1.63 -7.51
CA ASP A 31 14.03 1.48 -8.74
C ASP A 31 13.59 2.49 -9.83
N ALA A 32 12.83 3.51 -9.43
CA ALA A 32 12.19 4.38 -10.39
C ALA A 32 13.10 5.49 -10.94
N GLY A 33 14.41 5.49 -10.66
CA GLY A 33 15.45 6.37 -11.21
C GLY A 33 15.10 7.86 -11.37
N ALA A 34 14.24 8.17 -12.36
CA ALA A 34 13.75 9.49 -12.72
C ALA A 34 12.56 10.03 -11.91
N SER A 35 11.88 9.24 -11.06
CA SER A 35 10.70 9.70 -10.28
C SER A 35 11.02 10.68 -9.16
N GLY A 36 12.31 10.87 -8.86
CA GLY A 36 12.77 11.75 -7.80
C GLY A 36 12.53 11.17 -6.40
N VAL A 37 12.48 12.05 -5.41
CA VAL A 37 12.24 11.67 -4.01
C VAL A 37 10.74 11.49 -3.78
N VAL A 38 10.35 10.34 -3.22
CA VAL A 38 8.95 9.96 -3.04
C VAL A 38 8.60 9.68 -1.58
N ASP A 39 7.33 9.81 -1.25
CA ASP A 39 6.74 9.29 -0.01
C ASP A 39 5.87 8.08 -0.33
N VAL A 40 5.91 7.07 0.54
CA VAL A 40 5.13 5.83 0.40
C VAL A 40 4.12 5.77 1.53
N TYR A 41 2.86 5.52 1.18
CA TYR A 41 1.75 5.38 2.10
C TYR A 41 1.15 3.99 2.00
N VAL A 42 0.84 3.39 3.15
CA VAL A 42 0.09 2.13 3.26
C VAL A 42 -1.20 2.42 4.02
N ASP A 43 -2.33 2.11 3.40
CA ASP A 43 -3.68 2.38 3.92
C ASP A 43 -3.87 3.85 4.36
N GLY A 44 -3.29 4.77 3.58
CA GLY A 44 -3.34 6.21 3.83
C GLY A 44 -2.44 6.71 4.95
N ARG A 45 -1.58 5.86 5.53
CA ARG A 45 -0.58 6.25 6.54
C ARG A 45 0.81 6.28 5.94
N LEU A 46 1.58 7.32 6.26
CA LEU A 46 2.97 7.45 5.82
C LEU A 46 3.78 6.27 6.35
N ALA A 47 4.22 5.41 5.43
CA ALA A 47 5.08 4.27 5.71
C ALA A 47 6.54 4.66 5.55
N PHE A 48 6.90 5.44 4.53
CA PHE A 48 8.26 5.91 4.34
C PHE A 48 8.25 7.32 3.76
N ASN A 49 9.16 8.14 4.26
CA ASN A 49 9.33 9.51 3.83
C ASN A 49 10.67 9.69 3.12
N ASP A 50 10.70 10.63 2.18
CA ASP A 50 11.92 11.09 1.51
C ASP A 50 12.75 9.96 0.90
N VAL A 51 12.09 9.05 0.18
CA VAL A 51 12.69 7.87 -0.44
C VAL A 51 13.37 8.28 -1.73
N PHE A 52 14.69 8.16 -1.78
CA PHE A 52 15.47 8.49 -2.98
C PHE A 52 15.27 7.44 -4.07
N ALA A 53 15.48 7.84 -5.32
CA ALA A 53 15.57 6.90 -6.43
C ALA A 53 16.80 5.98 -6.27
N ASP A 54 16.68 4.79 -6.83
CA ASP A 54 17.67 3.71 -6.79
C ASP A 54 18.07 3.35 -5.36
N SER A 55 17.09 3.27 -4.45
CA SER A 55 17.31 2.99 -3.03
C SER A 55 16.44 1.89 -2.46
N ASP A 56 17.08 1.06 -1.63
CA ASP A 56 16.44 0.00 -0.85
C ASP A 56 16.09 0.50 0.55
N MET A 57 14.88 0.19 0.99
CA MET A 57 14.50 0.46 2.37
C MET A 57 15.00 -0.63 3.29
N LEU A 58 15.98 -0.29 4.11
CA LEU A 58 16.66 -1.22 5.02
C LEU A 58 15.74 -1.82 6.12
N PHE A 59 14.59 -1.20 6.39
CA PHE A 59 13.67 -1.65 7.43
C PHE A 59 12.31 -1.96 6.82
N PRO A 60 11.80 -3.19 6.95
CA PRO A 60 10.50 -3.56 6.42
C PRO A 60 9.37 -2.91 7.22
N ARG A 61 8.17 -2.91 6.64
CA ARG A 61 6.92 -2.65 7.36
C ARG A 61 6.20 -3.96 7.63
N GLU A 62 5.79 -4.13 8.87
CA GLU A 62 4.95 -5.23 9.30
C GLU A 62 3.52 -4.98 8.81
N LEU A 63 3.12 -5.68 7.75
CA LEU A 63 1.78 -5.59 7.16
C LEU A 63 1.02 -6.88 7.42
N THR A 64 -0.23 -6.76 7.83
CA THR A 64 -1.08 -7.94 8.04
C THR A 64 -1.37 -8.64 6.73
N ALA A 65 -1.57 -9.96 6.74
CA ALA A 65 -2.05 -10.62 5.52
C ALA A 65 -3.40 -10.03 5.04
N GLY A 66 -3.51 -9.83 3.73
CA GLY A 66 -4.70 -9.28 3.06
C GLY A 66 -4.40 -8.09 2.13
N ALA A 67 -5.46 -7.48 1.63
CA ALA A 67 -5.40 -6.34 0.71
C ALA A 67 -4.99 -5.04 1.43
N HIS A 68 -3.93 -4.41 0.93
CA HIS A 68 -3.43 -3.11 1.39
C HIS A 68 -3.41 -2.10 0.25
N GLN A 69 -3.85 -0.87 0.54
CA GLN A 69 -3.75 0.23 -0.42
C GLN A 69 -2.36 0.85 -0.33
N ILE A 70 -1.61 0.79 -1.43
CA ILE A 70 -0.31 1.44 -1.58
C ILE A 70 -0.49 2.70 -2.40
N THR A 71 0.01 3.82 -1.88
CA THR A 71 0.03 5.10 -2.59
C THR A 71 1.44 5.66 -2.54
N VAL A 72 1.96 6.08 -3.68
CA VAL A 72 3.26 6.74 -3.79
C VAL A 72 3.05 8.14 -4.32
N THR A 73 3.61 9.13 -3.66
CA THR A 73 3.52 10.55 -4.05
C THR A 73 4.92 11.13 -4.19
N PRO A 74 5.08 12.25 -4.92
CA PRO A 74 6.26 13.08 -4.74
C PRO A 74 6.32 13.56 -3.27
N PHE A 75 7.52 13.62 -2.67
CA PHE A 75 7.70 13.94 -1.24
C PHE A 75 7.08 15.28 -0.76
N TYR A 76 6.77 16.18 -1.70
CA TYR A 76 6.18 17.50 -1.45
C TYR A 76 4.64 17.54 -1.62
N LEU A 77 4.00 16.41 -1.94
CA LEU A 77 2.56 16.30 -2.13
C LEU A 77 1.95 15.28 -1.18
N ALA A 78 0.76 15.62 -0.65
CA ALA A 78 -0.06 14.67 0.09
C ALA A 78 -0.82 13.73 -0.85
N PRO A 79 -1.28 12.57 -0.37
CA PRO A 79 -2.13 11.66 -1.14
C PRO A 79 -3.36 12.37 -1.75
N GLY A 80 -3.65 12.06 -3.01
CA GLY A 80 -4.72 12.66 -3.80
C GLY A 80 -4.38 13.99 -4.47
N GLN A 81 -3.14 14.50 -4.35
CA GLN A 81 -2.72 15.78 -4.95
C GLN A 81 -1.81 15.62 -6.19
N GLY A 82 -1.55 14.39 -6.62
CA GLY A 82 -0.66 14.10 -7.75
C GLY A 82 0.07 12.78 -7.55
N ASP A 83 -0.69 11.73 -7.23
CA ASP A 83 -0.15 10.42 -6.88
C ASP A 83 0.57 9.82 -8.10
N LEU A 84 1.80 9.34 -7.89
CA LEU A 84 2.60 8.64 -8.90
C LEU A 84 2.16 7.19 -9.04
N LEU A 85 1.65 6.61 -7.95
CA LEU A 85 1.07 5.27 -7.90
C LEU A 85 -0.09 5.28 -6.91
N SER A 86 -1.17 4.59 -7.25
CA SER A 86 -2.21 4.22 -6.30
C SER A 86 -2.76 2.86 -6.70
N THR A 87 -2.43 1.81 -5.94
CA THR A 87 -2.80 0.43 -6.25
C THR A 87 -3.07 -0.40 -4.99
N THR A 88 -3.83 -1.46 -5.14
CA THR A 88 -4.05 -2.44 -4.07
C THR A 88 -3.10 -3.62 -4.25
N VAL A 89 -2.44 -4.03 -3.17
CA VAL A 89 -1.54 -5.19 -3.12
C VAL A 89 -2.10 -6.20 -2.13
N GLU A 90 -2.07 -7.48 -2.50
CA GLU A 90 -2.36 -8.56 -1.57
C GLU A 90 -1.07 -8.98 -0.86
N VAL A 91 -1.02 -8.83 0.46
CA VAL A 91 0.09 -9.31 1.28
C VAL A 91 -0.23 -10.72 1.77
N THR A 92 0.63 -11.69 1.47
CA THR A 92 0.50 -13.06 2.00
C THR A 92 1.17 -13.22 3.37
N ASP A 93 0.82 -14.27 4.12
CA ASP A 93 1.51 -14.67 5.36
C ASP A 93 2.65 -15.68 5.13
N GLU A 94 3.04 -15.90 3.86
CA GLU A 94 3.97 -16.96 3.46
C GLU A 94 5.45 -16.58 3.65
N GLY A 95 5.74 -15.33 4.01
CA GLY A 95 7.11 -14.87 4.30
C GLY A 95 7.34 -13.40 3.96
N PRO A 96 8.60 -12.96 3.97
CA PRO A 96 8.97 -11.63 3.53
C PRO A 96 8.64 -11.39 2.06
N GLN A 97 8.17 -10.18 1.76
CA GLN A 97 7.84 -9.73 0.41
C GLN A 97 8.55 -8.42 0.12
N THR A 98 8.95 -8.21 -1.13
CA THR A 98 9.53 -6.96 -1.60
C THR A 98 8.63 -6.31 -2.63
N LEU A 99 8.34 -5.03 -2.41
CA LEU A 99 7.56 -4.16 -3.28
C LEU A 99 8.50 -3.21 -4.02
N THR A 100 8.73 -3.47 -5.30
CA THR A 100 9.62 -2.66 -6.13
C THR A 100 8.80 -1.69 -6.98
N PHE A 101 9.05 -0.40 -6.78
CA PHE A 101 8.51 0.68 -7.59
C PHE A 101 9.46 0.98 -8.75
N ALA A 102 9.01 0.74 -9.98
CA ALA A 102 9.82 0.97 -11.19
C ALA A 102 9.21 2.05 -12.08
N ALA A 103 10.06 2.77 -12.81
CA ALA A 103 9.61 3.75 -13.78
C ALA A 103 8.76 3.09 -14.87
N SER A 104 7.64 3.72 -15.21
CA SER A 104 6.74 3.27 -16.27
C SER A 104 6.11 4.47 -16.99
N THR A 105 5.26 4.19 -17.97
CA THR A 105 4.51 5.21 -18.70
C THR A 105 3.03 4.80 -18.78
N ASP A 106 2.13 5.76 -18.71
CA ASP A 106 0.70 5.53 -18.92
C ASP A 106 0.35 5.42 -20.42
N GLU A 107 -0.94 5.32 -20.73
CA GLU A 107 -1.45 5.23 -22.12
C GLU A 107 -1.20 6.50 -22.96
N PHE A 108 -0.80 7.61 -22.33
CA PHE A 108 -0.48 8.90 -22.94
C PHE A 108 1.02 9.23 -22.89
N ASP A 109 1.87 8.25 -22.60
CA ASP A 109 3.32 8.39 -22.43
C ASP A 109 3.73 9.33 -21.28
N ALA A 110 2.84 9.58 -20.32
CA ALA A 110 3.18 10.35 -19.12
C ALA A 110 3.95 9.46 -18.12
N PRO A 111 4.98 9.99 -17.45
CA PRO A 111 5.75 9.23 -16.48
C PRO A 111 4.88 8.80 -15.30
N THR A 112 4.92 7.52 -14.97
CA THR A 112 4.20 6.90 -13.84
C THR A 112 5.08 5.85 -13.15
N LEU A 113 4.59 5.27 -12.06
CA LEU A 113 5.23 4.14 -11.40
C LEU A 113 4.44 2.84 -11.65
N ALA A 114 5.18 1.77 -11.92
CA ALA A 114 4.66 0.40 -11.86
C ALA A 114 5.10 -0.24 -10.54
N LEU A 115 4.33 -1.24 -10.09
CA LEU A 115 4.64 -2.01 -8.90
C LEU A 115 4.85 -3.47 -9.24
N TRP A 116 5.94 -4.03 -8.73
CA TRP A 116 6.27 -5.45 -8.78
C TRP A 116 6.33 -6.02 -7.37
N VAL A 117 5.82 -7.23 -7.20
CA VAL A 117 5.87 -7.97 -5.93
C VAL A 117 6.76 -9.19 -6.14
N SER A 118 7.77 -9.35 -5.30
CA SER A 118 8.58 -10.57 -5.25
C SER A 118 8.53 -11.17 -3.85
N GLU A 119 8.41 -12.50 -3.81
CA GLU A 119 8.52 -13.29 -2.57
C GLU A 119 9.98 -13.70 -2.41
N ASP A 120 10.62 -13.28 -1.32
CA ASP A 120 11.96 -13.76 -0.99
C ASP A 120 11.84 -15.18 -0.44
N HIS A 121 11.89 -16.15 -1.35
CA HIS A 121 12.07 -17.55 -0.98
C HIS A 121 13.54 -17.74 -0.58
N GLU A 122 13.80 -17.87 0.73
CA GLU A 122 15.05 -18.46 1.21
C GLU A 122 15.12 -19.91 0.69
N GLU A 123 15.97 -20.18 -0.32
CA GLU A 123 16.36 -21.55 -0.72
C GLU A 123 17.25 -22.24 0.33
#